data_AF-A0A4Y3QVE2-F1
#
_entry.id   AF-A0A4Y3QVE2-F1
#
_cell.length_a   1.000
_cell.length_b   1.000
_cell.length_c   1.000
_cell.angle_alpha   90.00
_cell.angle_beta   90.00
_cell.angle_gamma   90.00
#
_symmetry.space_group_name_H-M   'P 1'
#
loop_
_entity.id
_entity.type
_entity.pdbx_description
1 polymer ?
#
loop_
_entity_poly.entity_id
_entity_poly.type
_entity_poly.pdbx_seq_one_letter_code
_entity_poly.pdbx_strand_id
1 'polypeptide(L)'
;MSTTTRFPVAVDDPLRTAGWEPGRWDIRQAELWADTLRAHVSPAGHRHAVFPAAVEVWAEFGGLDIVPTGPGRHLAPSTVRIDPLTGLHAARTFGDLGRALATEICPLGTDGEGEALLAIDAQRRVYSLDPTGDWYLGPDFDTALSALLMGLTPTKLTAPTNPNPTPAASPAPASPPDPTASSAQSTAPVAEE
;
A
#
# COMPACT_ATOMS: atom_id res chain seq x y z
N MET A 1 6.61 42.01 -6.84
CA MET A 1 6.72 40.61 -7.31
C MET A 1 5.97 39.75 -6.33
N SER A 2 4.84 39.15 -6.73
CA SER A 2 4.07 38.29 -5.84
C SER A 2 4.84 36.98 -5.67
N THR A 3 5.41 36.76 -4.49
CA THR A 3 5.96 35.47 -4.08
C THR A 3 4.80 34.49 -3.93
N THR A 4 4.56 33.67 -4.94
CA THR A 4 3.67 32.51 -4.82
C THR A 4 4.33 31.50 -3.89
N THR A 5 3.79 31.33 -2.68
CA THR A 5 4.24 30.31 -1.74
C THR A 5 4.02 28.91 -2.34
N ARG A 6 4.99 28.00 -2.23
CA ARG A 6 4.93 26.61 -2.74
C ARG A 6 3.71 25.86 -2.18
N PHE A 7 3.38 26.12 -0.92
CA PHE A 7 2.29 25.49 -0.19
C PHE A 7 1.16 26.46 0.14
N PRO A 8 -0.10 25.99 0.21
CA PRO A 8 -1.17 26.75 0.84
C PRO A 8 -0.87 26.93 2.34
N VAL A 9 -1.44 27.97 2.95
CA VAL A 9 -1.25 28.30 4.39
C VAL A 9 -1.52 27.11 5.31
N ALA A 10 -2.55 26.31 5.02
CA ALA A 10 -2.91 25.13 5.79
C ALA A 10 -1.82 24.02 5.82
N VAL A 11 -0.81 24.11 4.96
CA VAL A 11 0.33 23.20 4.86
C VAL A 11 1.63 23.91 5.26
N ASP A 12 1.82 25.17 4.83
CA ASP A 12 3.00 25.98 5.20
C ASP A 12 3.07 26.19 6.72
N ASP A 13 1.97 26.61 7.38
CA ASP A 13 1.98 26.91 8.82
C ASP A 13 2.39 25.68 9.68
N PRO A 14 1.82 24.47 9.49
CA PRO A 14 2.32 23.25 10.15
C PRO A 14 3.78 22.95 9.87
N LEU A 15 4.24 23.10 8.61
CA LEU A 15 5.63 22.85 8.24
C LEU A 15 6.58 23.81 8.96
N ARG A 16 6.28 25.11 8.96
CA ARG A 16 7.04 26.13 9.68
C ARG A 16 7.09 25.84 11.18
N THR A 17 5.94 25.46 11.74
CA THR A 17 5.83 25.09 13.17
C THR A 17 6.69 23.87 13.50
N ALA A 18 6.79 22.90 12.60
CA ALA A 18 7.66 21.73 12.72
C ALA A 18 9.17 22.04 12.50
N GLY A 19 9.52 23.29 12.17
CA GLY A 19 10.90 23.72 11.94
C GLY A 19 11.39 23.61 10.49
N TRP A 20 10.48 23.40 9.53
CA TRP A 20 10.84 23.48 8.11
C TRP A 20 10.98 24.92 7.63
N GLU A 21 11.95 25.16 6.76
CA GLU A 21 12.10 26.42 6.03
C GLU A 21 12.39 26.13 4.54
N PRO A 22 11.91 26.97 3.60
CA PRO A 22 12.21 26.81 2.19
C PRO A 22 13.72 26.76 1.93
N GLY A 23 14.16 25.75 1.20
CA GLY A 23 15.58 25.52 0.91
C GLY A 23 16.30 24.67 1.97
N ARG A 24 15.61 24.19 3.01
CA ARG A 24 16.14 23.16 3.90
C ARG A 24 16.61 21.94 3.11
N TRP A 25 17.82 21.47 3.39
CA TRP A 25 18.41 20.31 2.74
C TRP A 25 19.49 19.65 3.62
N ASP A 26 19.14 18.58 4.32
CA ASP A 26 20.06 17.76 5.12
C ASP A 26 20.40 16.45 4.41
N ILE A 27 21.27 16.55 3.39
CA ILE A 27 21.69 15.37 2.63
C ILE A 27 22.46 14.36 3.48
N ARG A 28 23.20 14.80 4.51
CA ARG A 28 23.99 13.89 5.35
C ARG A 28 23.09 12.99 6.18
N GLN A 29 22.02 13.54 6.76
CA GLN A 29 21.04 12.74 7.47
C GLN A 29 20.31 11.77 6.52
N ALA A 30 19.96 12.23 5.32
CA ALA A 30 19.31 11.39 4.31
C ALA A 30 20.20 10.22 3.87
N GLU A 31 21.50 10.45 3.67
CA GLU A 31 22.48 9.41 3.35
C GLU A 31 22.65 8.41 4.50
N LEU A 32 22.68 8.88 5.75
CA LEU A 32 22.74 8.00 6.93
C LEU A 32 21.54 7.05 7.00
N TRP A 33 20.32 7.55 6.74
CA TRP A 33 19.14 6.70 6.64
C TRP A 33 19.20 5.75 5.46
N ALA A 34 19.67 6.22 4.29
CA ALA A 34 19.83 5.39 3.12
C ALA A 34 20.75 4.19 3.39
N ASP A 35 21.89 4.43 4.05
CA ASP A 35 22.84 3.38 4.40
C ASP A 35 22.27 2.43 5.46
N THR A 36 21.57 2.96 6.46
CA THR A 36 20.91 2.16 7.50
C THR A 36 19.86 1.22 6.89
N LEU A 37 19.01 1.72 5.99
CA LEU A 37 18.00 0.91 5.30
C LEU A 37 18.63 -0.15 4.39
N ARG A 38 19.69 0.19 3.64
CA ARG A 38 20.41 -0.77 2.77
C ARG A 38 21.13 -1.86 3.55
N ALA A 39 21.66 -1.52 4.72
CA ALA A 39 22.32 -2.47 5.61
C ALA A 39 21.31 -3.43 6.28
N HIS A 40 20.04 -3.03 6.40
CA HIS A 40 19.01 -3.88 6.99
C HIS A 40 18.59 -5.01 6.06
N VAL A 41 18.56 -6.22 6.63
CA VAL A 41 17.96 -7.41 6.02
C VAL A 41 17.02 -8.01 7.04
N SER A 42 15.75 -8.15 6.68
CA SER A 42 14.78 -8.81 7.55
C SER A 42 15.17 -10.29 7.78
N PRO A 43 14.66 -10.96 8.83
CA PRO A 43 14.93 -12.38 9.07
C PRO A 43 14.58 -13.31 7.90
N ALA A 44 13.60 -12.91 7.07
CA ALA A 44 13.19 -13.65 5.87
C ALA A 44 13.96 -13.24 4.60
N GLY A 45 15.00 -12.42 4.72
CA GLY A 45 15.86 -12.03 3.61
C GLY A 45 15.39 -10.82 2.78
N HIS A 46 14.24 -10.21 3.13
CA HIS A 46 13.76 -8.99 2.45
C HIS A 46 14.65 -7.79 2.77
N ARG A 47 14.84 -6.94 1.76
CA ARG A 47 15.67 -5.71 1.80
C ARG A 47 14.82 -4.52 1.35
N HIS A 48 15.18 -3.33 1.80
CA HIS A 48 14.59 -2.08 1.31
C HIS A 48 15.18 -1.68 -0.03
N ALA A 49 14.35 -1.10 -0.90
CA ALA A 49 14.81 -0.33 -2.05
C ALA A 49 15.04 1.13 -1.62
N VAL A 50 16.13 1.74 -2.05
CA VAL A 50 16.45 3.15 -1.76
C VAL A 50 16.93 3.82 -3.04
N PHE A 51 16.20 4.84 -3.48
CA PHE A 51 16.40 5.54 -4.74
C PHE A 51 16.32 7.07 -4.55
N PRO A 52 16.78 7.89 -5.52
CA PRO A 52 16.92 9.34 -5.35
C PRO A 52 15.65 10.04 -4.88
N ALA A 53 14.47 9.69 -5.41
CA ALA A 53 13.21 10.33 -5.01
C ALA A 53 12.94 10.27 -3.49
N ALA A 54 13.27 9.17 -2.82
CA ALA A 54 13.11 9.05 -1.37
C ALA A 54 14.17 9.89 -0.62
N VAL A 55 15.43 9.83 -1.07
CA VAL A 55 16.54 10.59 -0.47
C VAL A 55 16.28 12.10 -0.55
N GLU A 56 15.71 12.59 -1.65
CA GLU A 56 15.36 14.00 -1.80
C GLU A 56 14.28 14.44 -0.82
N VAL A 57 13.24 13.61 -0.60
CA VAL A 57 12.21 13.89 0.40
C VAL A 57 12.80 13.90 1.81
N TRP A 58 13.68 12.95 2.13
CA TRP A 58 14.37 12.91 3.42
C TRP A 58 15.29 14.10 3.63
N ALA A 59 16.03 14.53 2.60
CA ALA A 59 16.92 15.67 2.71
C ALA A 59 16.13 16.95 2.99
N GLU A 60 14.98 17.15 2.36
CA GLU A 60 14.16 18.34 2.57
C GLU A 60 13.32 18.28 3.86
N PHE A 61 12.63 17.16 4.10
CA PHE A 61 11.58 17.03 5.13
C PHE A 61 11.91 16.06 6.26
N GLY A 62 13.04 15.37 6.20
CA GLY A 62 13.45 14.39 7.20
C GLY A 62 13.49 14.94 8.62
N GLY A 63 13.04 14.16 9.60
CA GLY A 63 13.09 14.48 11.02
C GLY A 63 12.01 15.46 11.47
N LEU A 64 11.10 15.85 10.58
CA LEU A 64 9.97 16.70 10.93
C LEU A 64 8.82 15.86 11.50
N ASP A 65 8.24 16.38 12.57
CA ASP A 65 6.95 15.97 13.13
C ASP A 65 5.92 17.07 12.84
N ILE A 66 5.08 16.85 11.83
CA ILE A 66 4.17 17.85 11.27
C ILE A 66 2.77 17.61 11.84
N VAL A 67 2.27 18.58 12.60
CA VAL A 67 0.96 18.52 13.24
C VAL A 67 -0.01 19.48 12.54
N PRO A 68 -1.11 19.01 11.95
CA PRO A 68 -2.12 19.86 11.34
C PRO A 68 -2.70 20.87 12.33
N THR A 69 -2.95 22.10 11.89
CA THR A 69 -3.45 23.20 12.74
C THR A 69 -4.93 23.51 12.55
N GLY A 70 -5.55 23.00 11.48
CA GLY A 70 -6.94 23.31 11.11
C GLY A 70 -7.83 22.07 10.97
N PRO A 71 -9.15 22.25 10.79
CA PRO A 71 -10.05 21.15 10.50
C PRO A 71 -9.79 20.56 9.12
N GLY A 72 -10.07 19.27 8.96
CA GLY A 72 -9.98 18.61 7.67
C GLY A 72 -11.22 18.85 6.81
N ARG A 73 -11.06 18.67 5.50
CA ARG A 73 -12.13 18.92 4.51
C ARG A 73 -13.10 17.76 4.38
N HIS A 74 -12.60 16.54 4.36
CA HIS A 74 -13.40 15.32 4.21
C HIS A 74 -13.16 14.32 5.34
N LEU A 75 -11.91 14.23 5.79
CA LEU A 75 -11.44 13.34 6.85
C LEU A 75 -10.80 14.17 7.98
N ALA A 76 -10.54 13.54 9.12
CA ALA A 76 -9.66 14.12 10.13
C ALA A 76 -8.26 14.30 9.50
N PRO A 77 -7.60 15.47 9.66
CA PRO A 77 -6.21 15.64 9.25
C PRO A 77 -5.29 14.69 10.01
N SER A 78 -4.28 14.17 9.31
CA SER A 78 -3.29 13.26 9.88
C SER A 78 -2.02 13.99 10.29
N THR A 79 -1.47 13.67 11.45
CA THR A 79 -0.08 14.03 11.76
C THR A 79 0.87 13.25 10.85
N VAL A 80 2.02 13.85 10.52
CA VAL A 80 3.00 13.25 9.61
C VAL A 80 4.38 13.31 10.24
N ARG A 81 5.02 12.16 10.40
CA ARG A 81 6.40 12.05 10.86
C ARG A 81 7.27 11.53 9.72
N ILE A 82 8.28 12.29 9.30
CA ILE A 82 9.22 11.87 8.27
C ILE A 82 10.47 11.27 8.93
N ASP A 83 10.36 10.01 9.31
CA ASP A 83 11.47 9.18 9.77
C ASP A 83 11.37 7.81 9.10
N PRO A 84 12.18 7.53 8.06
CA PRO A 84 12.05 6.29 7.30
C PRO A 84 12.41 5.03 8.11
N LEU A 85 13.08 5.17 9.26
CA LEU A 85 13.41 4.04 10.13
C LEU A 85 12.20 3.51 10.89
N THR A 86 11.10 4.26 10.97
CA THR A 86 9.81 3.73 11.46
C THR A 86 9.32 2.55 10.62
N GLY A 87 9.67 2.52 9.33
CA GLY A 87 9.40 1.43 8.41
C GLY A 87 10.50 0.36 8.32
N LEU A 88 11.54 0.40 9.18
CA LEU A 88 12.74 -0.46 9.04
C LEU A 88 12.40 -1.95 8.93
N HIS A 89 11.43 -2.42 9.70
CA HIS A 89 11.05 -3.84 9.72
C HIS A 89 9.95 -4.22 8.72
N ALA A 90 9.44 -3.25 7.94
CA ALA A 90 8.38 -3.44 6.95
C ALA A 90 8.90 -3.71 5.53
N ALA A 91 10.16 -4.14 5.38
CA ALA A 91 10.77 -4.42 4.07
C ALA A 91 9.95 -5.40 3.21
N ARG A 92 9.33 -6.41 3.83
CA ARG A 92 8.42 -7.32 3.13
C ARG A 92 7.19 -6.59 2.61
N THR A 93 6.52 -5.82 3.46
CA THR A 93 5.31 -5.06 3.13
C THR A 93 5.53 -4.13 1.94
N PHE A 94 6.61 -3.35 1.97
CA PHE A 94 6.96 -2.47 0.84
C PHE A 94 7.32 -3.24 -0.42
N GLY A 95 8.00 -4.39 -0.29
CA GLY A 95 8.31 -5.27 -1.42
C GLY A 95 7.06 -5.89 -2.05
N ASP A 96 6.07 -6.29 -1.24
CA ASP A 96 4.80 -6.85 -1.70
C ASP A 96 3.96 -5.78 -2.41
N LEU A 97 3.87 -4.56 -1.85
CA LEU A 97 3.22 -3.42 -2.50
C LEU A 97 3.92 -3.05 -3.82
N GLY A 98 5.26 -2.98 -3.82
CA GLY A 98 6.04 -2.66 -5.02
C GLY A 98 5.81 -3.66 -6.15
N ARG A 99 5.74 -4.96 -5.81
CA ARG A 99 5.38 -6.00 -6.78
C ARG A 99 3.98 -5.80 -7.36
N ALA A 100 2.99 -5.48 -6.52
CA ALA A 100 1.62 -5.24 -6.96
C ALA A 100 1.51 -4.01 -7.89
N LEU A 101 2.31 -2.97 -7.62
CA LEU A 101 2.35 -1.73 -8.41
C LEU A 101 3.38 -1.74 -9.56
N ALA A 102 4.10 -2.84 -9.73
CA ALA A 102 5.21 -2.98 -10.68
C ALA A 102 6.25 -1.85 -10.57
N THR A 103 6.62 -1.46 -9.34
CA THR A 103 7.61 -0.43 -9.04
C THR A 103 8.38 -0.75 -7.75
N GLU A 104 9.41 0.02 -7.43
CA GLU A 104 10.10 -0.07 -6.16
C GLU A 104 9.49 0.91 -5.15
N ILE A 105 9.38 0.50 -3.89
CA ILE A 105 8.78 1.28 -2.80
C ILE A 105 9.81 1.50 -1.71
N CYS A 106 9.91 2.73 -1.23
CA CYS A 106 10.82 3.16 -0.18
C CYS A 106 10.03 3.81 0.98
N PRO A 107 10.34 3.51 2.25
CA PRO A 107 9.68 4.16 3.38
C PRO A 107 9.98 5.66 3.44
N LEU A 108 8.99 6.47 3.81
CA LEU A 108 9.18 7.88 4.16
C LEU A 108 9.03 8.15 5.65
N GLY A 109 8.15 7.41 6.31
CA GLY A 109 7.82 7.65 7.71
C GLY A 109 6.45 7.10 8.07
N THR A 110 5.68 7.87 8.83
CA THR A 110 4.34 7.49 9.27
C THR A 110 3.35 8.65 9.18
N ASP A 111 2.07 8.32 9.09
CA ASP A 111 0.98 9.26 9.33
C ASP A 111 0.06 8.78 10.46
N GLY A 112 -0.85 9.66 10.91
CA GLY A 112 -1.90 9.33 11.88
C GLY A 112 -1.34 8.87 13.23
N GLU A 113 -0.41 9.61 13.83
CA GLU A 113 0.27 9.22 15.09
C GLU A 113 1.01 7.87 15.05
N GLY A 114 1.41 7.41 13.86
CA GLY A 114 2.10 6.13 13.69
C GLY A 114 1.17 4.96 13.35
N GLU A 115 -0.11 5.22 13.09
CA GLU A 115 -1.09 4.20 12.70
C GLU A 115 -0.86 3.66 11.29
N ALA A 116 -0.29 4.46 10.40
CA ALA A 116 -0.01 4.08 9.02
C ALA A 116 1.46 4.34 8.62
N LEU A 117 1.98 3.49 7.74
CA LEU A 117 3.30 3.66 7.12
C LEU A 117 3.16 4.53 5.87
N LEU A 118 3.99 5.57 5.76
CA LEU A 118 4.10 6.43 4.59
C LEU A 118 5.22 5.91 3.69
N ALA A 119 4.97 5.83 2.38
CA ALA A 119 5.93 5.32 1.41
C ALA A 119 5.89 6.12 0.10
N ILE A 120 6.98 6.05 -0.66
CA ILE A 120 7.13 6.66 -1.98
C ILE A 120 7.64 5.62 -2.97
N ASP A 121 7.33 5.78 -4.26
CA ASP A 121 7.94 4.99 -5.32
C ASP A 121 8.99 5.74 -6.14
N ALA A 122 9.67 5.02 -7.04
CA ALA A 122 10.69 5.58 -7.92
C ALA A 122 10.14 6.66 -8.88
N GLN A 123 8.82 6.75 -9.08
CA GLN A 123 8.14 7.78 -9.86
C GLN A 123 7.61 8.94 -8.99
N ARG A 124 7.99 8.98 -7.70
CA ARG A 124 7.59 9.97 -6.68
C ARG A 124 6.15 9.89 -6.20
N ARG A 125 5.38 8.87 -6.62
CA ARG A 125 4.02 8.65 -6.12
C ARG A 125 4.07 8.25 -4.65
N VAL A 126 3.17 8.79 -3.84
CA VAL A 126 3.17 8.59 -2.39
C VAL A 126 1.95 7.80 -1.95
N TYR A 127 2.15 6.93 -0.97
CA TYR A 127 1.17 5.96 -0.48
C TYR A 127 1.14 5.95 1.05
N SER A 128 -0.02 5.64 1.60
CA SER A 128 -0.20 5.33 3.03
C SER A 128 -0.70 3.89 3.17
N LEU A 129 -0.15 3.14 4.11
CA LEU A 129 -0.47 1.74 4.37
C LEU A 129 -0.91 1.60 5.81
N ASP A 130 -2.18 1.26 6.02
CA ASP A 130 -2.78 1.05 7.33
C ASP A 130 -3.46 -0.34 7.40
N PRO A 131 -3.93 -0.79 8.58
CA PRO A 131 -4.59 -2.09 8.71
C PRO A 131 -5.87 -2.26 7.86
N THR A 132 -6.45 -1.19 7.34
CA THR A 132 -7.66 -1.17 6.50
C THR A 132 -7.36 -1.21 4.99
N GLY A 133 -6.10 -0.99 4.60
CA GLY A 133 -5.59 -1.17 3.24
C GLY A 133 -4.49 -0.18 2.85
N ASP A 134 -4.19 -0.20 1.55
CA ASP A 134 -3.21 0.70 0.94
C ASP A 134 -3.92 1.82 0.18
N TRP A 135 -3.39 3.04 0.28
CA TRP A 135 -4.00 4.24 -0.26
C TRP A 135 -2.99 5.03 -1.10
N TYR A 136 -3.43 5.53 -2.25
CA TYR A 136 -2.69 6.49 -3.07
C TYR A 136 -3.02 7.91 -2.62
N LEU A 137 -1.98 8.65 -2.20
CA LEU A 137 -2.10 9.99 -1.65
C LEU A 137 -1.87 11.08 -2.71
N GLY A 138 -0.99 10.83 -3.68
CA GLY A 138 -0.70 11.82 -4.72
C GLY A 138 0.50 11.51 -5.60
N PRO A 139 0.67 12.28 -6.69
CA PRO A 139 1.74 12.10 -7.67
C PRO A 139 3.11 12.54 -7.17
N ASP A 140 3.16 13.31 -6.09
CA ASP A 140 4.36 13.82 -5.45
C ASP A 140 4.12 14.03 -3.94
N PHE A 141 5.21 14.31 -3.21
CA PHE A 141 5.18 14.51 -1.77
C PHE A 141 4.38 15.76 -1.35
N ASP A 142 4.40 16.83 -2.14
CA ASP A 142 3.68 18.07 -1.82
C ASP A 142 2.17 17.86 -1.85
N THR A 143 1.69 17.14 -2.88
CA THR A 143 0.28 16.78 -3.02
C THR A 143 -0.16 15.83 -1.92
N ALA A 144 0.68 14.85 -1.58
CA ALA A 144 0.40 13.90 -0.52
C ALA A 144 0.35 14.56 0.87
N LEU A 145 1.30 15.43 1.17
CA LEU A 145 1.32 16.21 2.41
C LEU A 145 0.09 17.10 2.51
N SER A 146 -0.29 17.75 1.40
CA SER A 146 -1.53 18.54 1.35
C SER A 146 -2.76 17.68 1.60
N ALA A 147 -2.83 16.47 1.05
CA ALA A 147 -3.93 15.55 1.28
C ALA A 147 -4.05 15.15 2.77
N LEU A 148 -2.94 14.83 3.42
CA LEU A 148 -2.91 14.42 4.82
C LEU A 148 -3.25 15.58 5.77
N LEU A 149 -2.58 16.74 5.63
CA LEU A 149 -2.76 17.86 6.55
C LEU A 149 -4.09 18.59 6.37
N MET A 150 -4.72 18.49 5.19
CA MET A 150 -6.02 19.08 4.93
C MET A 150 -7.17 18.08 5.01
N GLY A 151 -6.90 16.81 5.35
CA GLY A 151 -7.91 15.75 5.45
C GLY A 151 -8.67 15.53 4.14
N LEU A 152 -7.97 15.42 3.01
CA LEU A 152 -8.54 15.06 1.72
C LEU A 152 -8.72 13.54 1.61
N THR A 153 -9.74 13.09 0.89
CA THR A 153 -10.00 11.66 0.70
C THR A 153 -8.96 11.07 -0.27
N PRO A 154 -8.14 10.09 0.16
CA PRO A 154 -7.21 9.43 -0.73
C PRO A 154 -7.91 8.37 -1.60
N THR A 155 -7.21 7.89 -2.63
CA THR A 155 -7.75 6.83 -3.50
C THR A 155 -7.34 5.47 -2.97
N LYS A 156 -8.30 4.60 -2.63
CA LYS A 156 -7.99 3.24 -2.19
C LYS A 156 -7.36 2.44 -3.33
N LEU A 157 -6.24 1.79 -3.06
CA LEU A 157 -5.65 0.85 -4.00
C LEU A 157 -6.44 -0.46 -3.96
N THR A 158 -6.84 -0.93 -5.14
CA THR A 158 -7.51 -2.22 -5.31
C THR A 158 -6.64 -3.09 -6.20
N ALA A 159 -6.53 -4.38 -5.88
CA ALA A 159 -5.91 -5.33 -6.79
C ALA A 159 -6.60 -5.22 -8.16
N PRO A 160 -5.84 -5.27 -9.28
CA PRO A 160 -6.46 -5.34 -10.59
C PRO A 160 -7.39 -6.56 -10.58
N THR A 161 -8.68 -6.32 -10.78
CA THR A 161 -9.66 -7.40 -10.88
C THR A 161 -9.25 -8.21 -12.11
N ASN A 162 -8.74 -9.43 -11.91
CA ASN A 162 -8.41 -10.30 -13.01
C ASN A 162 -9.71 -10.58 -13.80
N PRO A 163 -9.86 -10.17 -15.07
CA PRO A 163 -11.13 -10.29 -15.77
C PRO A 163 -11.44 -11.73 -16.22
N ASN A 164 -10.61 -12.71 -15.85
CA ASN A 164 -10.85 -14.10 -16.19
C ASN A 164 -11.29 -14.89 -14.94
N PRO A 165 -12.60 -15.04 -14.68
CA PRO A 165 -13.05 -16.11 -13.81
C PRO A 165 -12.65 -17.43 -14.45
N THR A 166 -11.89 -18.26 -13.72
CA THR A 166 -11.74 -19.67 -14.03
C THR A 166 -13.13 -20.24 -14.33
N PRO A 167 -13.38 -20.90 -15.48
CA PRO A 167 -14.66 -21.55 -15.68
C PRO A 167 -14.84 -22.54 -14.53
N ALA A 168 -15.95 -22.39 -13.80
CA ALA A 168 -16.34 -23.35 -12.77
C ALA A 168 -16.25 -24.76 -13.36
N ALA A 169 -15.67 -25.69 -12.60
CA ALA A 169 -15.50 -27.07 -12.98
C ALA A 169 -16.77 -27.63 -13.64
N SER A 170 -16.61 -28.25 -14.82
CA SER A 170 -17.66 -29.02 -15.48
C SER A 170 -18.37 -29.92 -14.47
N PRO A 171 -19.71 -30.03 -14.52
CA PRO A 171 -20.41 -30.99 -13.68
C PRO A 171 -19.93 -32.40 -14.05
N ALA A 172 -19.68 -33.21 -13.01
CA ALA A 172 -19.25 -34.59 -13.15
C ALA A 172 -20.17 -35.38 -14.11
N PRO A 173 -19.64 -36.32 -14.90
CA PRO A 173 -20.50 -37.15 -15.75
C PRO A 173 -21.43 -38.00 -14.87
N ALA A 174 -22.71 -38.03 -15.25
CA ALA A 174 -23.73 -38.86 -14.62
C ALA A 174 -23.31 -40.33 -14.64
N SER A 175 -23.53 -41.02 -13.52
CA SER A 175 -23.32 -42.45 -13.37
C SER A 175 -24.14 -43.26 -14.40
N PRO A 176 -23.61 -44.37 -14.94
CA PRO A 176 -24.35 -45.20 -15.89
C PRO A 176 -25.50 -45.96 -15.20
N PRO A 177 -26.57 -46.34 -15.93
CA PRO A 177 -27.68 -47.10 -15.36
C PRO A 177 -27.32 -48.58 -15.16
N ASP A 178 -27.78 -49.15 -14.04
CA ASP A 178 -27.72 -50.58 -13.72
C ASP A 178 -28.48 -51.44 -14.76
N PRO A 179 -27.90 -52.54 -15.28
CA PRO A 179 -28.61 -53.49 -16.09
C PRO A 179 -28.91 -54.76 -15.29
N THR A 180 -30.13 -54.94 -14.77
CA THR A 180 -30.67 -56.29 -14.50
C THR A 180 -32.18 -56.28 -14.33
N ALA A 181 -32.89 -56.78 -15.35
CA ALA A 181 -33.96 -57.78 -15.21
C ALA A 181 -34.49 -58.14 -16.61
N SER A 182 -34.02 -59.26 -17.16
CA SER A 182 -34.73 -59.97 -18.22
C SER A 182 -34.81 -61.46 -17.87
N SER A 183 -36.04 -61.83 -17.50
CA SER A 183 -36.78 -63.04 -17.86
C SER A 183 -36.13 -64.43 -17.75
N ALA A 184 -36.75 -65.29 -16.95
CA ALA A 184 -36.95 -66.70 -17.30
C ALA A 184 -38.25 -67.24 -16.66
N GLN A 185 -39.33 -67.29 -17.44
CA GLN A 185 -40.39 -68.28 -17.29
C GLN A 185 -40.06 -69.44 -18.23
N SER A 186 -40.04 -70.68 -17.72
CA SER A 186 -40.48 -71.88 -18.45
C SER A 186 -40.24 -73.13 -17.61
N THR A 187 -41.31 -73.76 -17.11
CA THR A 187 -41.46 -75.23 -17.15
C THR A 187 -42.91 -75.62 -16.87
N ALA A 188 -43.49 -76.37 -17.80
CA ALA A 188 -44.73 -77.13 -17.68
C ALA A 188 -44.38 -78.63 -17.40
N PRO A 189 -45.31 -79.60 -17.50
CA PRO A 189 -46.47 -79.89 -16.65
C PRO A 189 -46.52 -81.38 -16.18
N VAL A 190 -47.34 -81.74 -15.18
CA VAL A 190 -47.83 -83.13 -14.86
C VAL A 190 -49.14 -82.97 -14.04
N ALA A 191 -50.34 -83.35 -14.56
CA ALA A 191 -51.13 -84.60 -14.33
C ALA A 191 -51.39 -84.92 -12.84
N GLU A 192 -52.58 -85.24 -12.33
CA GLU A 192 -53.56 -86.28 -12.71
C GLU A 192 -54.89 -86.07 -11.94
N GLU A 193 -55.96 -86.66 -12.50
CA GLU A 193 -57.33 -86.98 -12.01
C GLU A 193 -58.16 -86.00 -11.14
#